data_AF-A0A2K6FBJ7-F1
#
_entry.id   AF-A0A2K6FBJ7-F1
#
_cell.length_a   1.000
_cell.length_b   1.000
_cell.length_c   1.000
_cell.angle_alpha   90.00
_cell.angle_beta   90.00
_cell.angle_gamma   90.00
#
_symmetry.space_group_name_H-M   'P 1'
#
loop_
_entity.id
_entity.type
_entity.pdbx_description
1 polymer ?
#
loop_
_entity_poly.entity_id
_entity_poly.type
_entity_poly.pdbx_seq_one_letter_code
_entity_poly.pdbx_strand_id
1 'polypeptide(L)' 'MAARRALHFVFKVGNRFQTARFYRDILGMKALNTGE' A
#
# COMPACT_ATOMS: atom_id res chain seq x y z
N MET A 1 5.35 -1.05 -29.34
CA MET A 1 4.16 -0.98 -28.44
C MET A 1 4.67 -1.01 -27.00
N ALA A 2 4.56 0.08 -26.25
CA ALA A 2 5.07 0.14 -24.88
C ALA A 2 4.04 -0.43 -23.90
N ALA A 3 4.38 -1.53 -23.21
CA ALA A 3 3.55 -2.08 -22.15
C ALA A 3 3.59 -1.12 -20.94
N ARG A 4 2.41 -0.66 -20.49
CA ARG A 4 2.29 0.21 -19.32
C ARG A 4 2.21 -0.66 -18.06
N ARG A 5 2.97 -0.30 -17.01
CA ARG A 5 2.95 -0.98 -15.71
C ARG A 5 1.88 -0.36 -14.81
N ALA A 6 1.20 -1.19 -14.01
CA ALA A 6 0.29 -0.71 -12.98
C ALA A 6 1.08 0.02 -11.88
N LEU A 7 0.57 1.17 -11.43
CA LEU A 7 1.28 2.05 -10.51
C LEU A 7 0.77 1.96 -9.07
N HIS A 8 -0.54 1.90 -8.87
CA HIS A 8 -1.15 1.85 -7.54
C HIS A 8 -2.46 1.05 -7.57
N PHE A 9 -2.78 0.42 -6.45
CA PHE A 9 -4.04 -0.28 -6.23
C PHE A 9 -4.70 0.25 -4.96
N VAL A 10 -6.01 0.46 -5.01
CA VAL A 10 -6.80 0.94 -3.87
C VAL A 10 -7.76 -0.18 -3.47
N PHE A 11 -7.56 -0.72 -2.28
CA PHE A 11 -8.37 -1.82 -1.74
C PHE A 11 -9.34 -1.30 -0.69
N LYS A 12 -10.58 -1.81 -0.71
CA LYS A 12 -11.51 -1.67 0.40
C LYS A 12 -11.13 -2.69 1.46
N VAL A 13 -10.88 -2.24 2.69
CA VAL A 13 -10.48 -3.10 3.80
C VAL A 13 -11.35 -2.84 5.02
N GLY A 14 -11.66 -3.91 5.77
CA GLY A 14 -12.46 -3.81 7.00
C GLY A 14 -11.68 -3.15 8.13
N ASN A 15 -10.55 -3.75 8.54
CA ASN A 15 -9.71 -3.24 9.61
C ASN A 15 -8.42 -2.61 9.07
N ARG A 16 -8.37 -1.28 9.06
CA ARG A 16 -7.24 -0.52 8.51
C ARG A 16 -5.95 -0.70 9.31
N PHE A 17 -6.03 -0.86 10.63
CA PHE A 17 -4.85 -1.00 11.49
C PHE A 17 -4.14 -2.34 11.30
N GLN A 18 -4.91 -3.43 11.29
CA GLN A 18 -4.37 -4.76 11.02
C GLN A 18 -3.78 -4.84 9.61
N THR A 19 -4.47 -4.25 8.63
CA THR A 19 -3.99 -4.23 7.23
C THR A 19 -2.71 -3.38 7.10
N ALA A 20 -2.64 -2.22 7.74
CA ALA A 20 -1.44 -1.38 7.76
C ALA A 20 -0.25 -2.09 8.43
N ARG A 21 -0.50 -2.88 9.48
CA ARG A 21 0.53 -3.73 10.09
C ARG A 21 1.00 -4.82 9.14
N PHE A 22 0.09 -5.53 8.48
CA PHE A 22 0.43 -6.54 7.48
C PHE A 22 1.31 -5.95 6.36
N TYR A 23 0.92 -4.80 5.79
CA TYR A 23 1.71 -4.15 4.75
C TYR A 23 3.11 -3.75 5.22
N ARG A 24 3.26 -3.27 6.46
CA ARG A 24 4.56 -2.85 7.01
C ARG A 24 5.44 -4.00 7.49
N ASP A 25 4.88 -4.88 8.32
CA ASP A 25 5.64 -5.90 9.06
C ASP A 25 5.86 -7.16 8.23
N ILE A 26 4.89 -7.54 7.38
CA ILE A 26 4.95 -8.79 6.61
C ILE A 26 5.42 -8.53 5.18
N LEU A 27 4.86 -7.53 4.51
CA LEU A 27 5.26 -7.18 3.14
C LEU A 27 6.44 -6.20 3.07
N GLY A 28 6.89 -5.66 4.20
CA GLY A 28 8.02 -4.71 4.25
C GLY A 28 7.75 -3.37 3.56
N MET A 29 6.49 -3.02 3.33
CA MET A 29 6.11 -1.74 2.69
C MET A 29 6.27 -0.58 3.67
N LYS A 30 6.69 0.58 3.17
CA LYS A 30 6.79 1.80 3.99
C LYS A 30 5.51 2.62 3.89
N ALA A 31 5.05 3.15 5.01
CA ALA A 31 4.00 4.14 5.00
C ALA A 31 4.49 5.39 4.27
N LEU A 32 3.66 5.90 3.35
CA LEU A 32 3.91 7.19 2.72
C LEU A 32 3.58 8.27 3.75
N ASN A 33 4.59 9.01 4.19
CA ASN A 33 4.39 10.22 4.96
C ASN A 33 4.14 11.33 3.93
N THR A 34 2.90 11.77 3.79
CA THR A 34 2.63 13.06 3.17
C THR A 34 3.14 14.10 4.17
N GLY A 35 4.14 14.89 3.79
CA GLY A 35 4.72 15.92 4.67
C GLY A 35 3.66 16.90 5.20
N GLU A 36 3.93 17.49 6.36
CA GLU A 36 3.18 18.62 6.92
C GLU A 36 3.05 19.78 5.94
#